data_AF-A0A3B0RNX7-F1
#
_entry.id   AF-A0A3B0RNX7-F1
#
_cell.length_a   1.000
_cell.length_b   1.000
_cell.length_c   1.000
_cell.angle_alpha   90.00
_cell.angle_beta   90.00
_cell.angle_gamma   90.00
#
_symmetry.space_group_name_H-M   'P 1'
#
loop_
_entity.id
_entity.type
_entity.pdbx_description
1 polymer ?
#
loop_
_entity_poly.entity_id
_entity_poly.type
_entity_poly.pdbx_seq_one_letter_code
_entity_poly.pdbx_strand_id
1 'polypeptide(L)'
;MRYFYKFPILIILMLAGVVQISHAHRFYAAFTQISLRADKQTIEVTHRLFTHDVEDMLRLKLGNSSSLTDAEIEPIVREFVESSFALFDGQGNRLPLVWVGMEYEIDNVHIYQETPLPEDLP
;
A
#
# COMPACT_ATOMS: atom_id res chain seq x y z
N MET A 1 44.87 -34.69 28.31
CA MET A 1 44.82 -33.58 27.32
C MET A 1 43.77 -33.74 26.19
N ARG A 2 42.82 -34.70 26.22
CA ARG A 2 41.83 -34.91 25.14
C ARG A 2 40.46 -34.22 25.33
N TYR A 3 40.21 -33.60 26.49
CA TYR A 3 38.92 -32.95 26.80
C TYR A 3 38.92 -31.43 26.54
N PHE A 4 40.10 -30.80 26.41
CA PHE A 4 40.20 -29.34 26.29
C PHE A 4 39.61 -28.80 24.98
N TYR A 5 39.67 -29.58 23.88
CA TYR A 5 39.10 -29.21 22.58
C TYR A 5 37.60 -29.48 22.45
N LYS A 6 37.00 -30.27 23.35
CA LYS A 6 35.57 -30.61 23.30
C LYS A 6 34.68 -29.46 23.82
N PHE A 7 35.20 -28.69 24.77
CA PHE A 7 34.52 -27.52 25.34
C PHE A 7 34.29 -26.39 24.31
N PRO A 8 35.28 -25.95 23.50
CA PRO A 8 35.05 -24.95 22.47
C PRO A 8 34.15 -25.48 21.33
N ILE A 9 34.21 -26.77 20.99
CA ILE A 9 33.32 -27.37 19.98
C ILE A 9 31.86 -27.34 20.44
N LEU A 10 31.60 -27.62 21.72
CA LEU A 10 30.25 -27.55 22.28
C LEU A 10 29.72 -26.10 22.30
N ILE A 11 30.58 -25.12 22.59
CA ILE A 11 30.24 -23.69 22.54
C ILE A 11 29.92 -23.26 21.09
N ILE A 12 30.69 -23.71 20.11
CA ILE A 12 30.44 -23.43 18.68
C ILE A 12 29.13 -24.04 18.21
N LEU A 13 28.84 -25.29 18.60
CA LEU A 13 27.56 -25.96 18.29
C LEU A 13 26.37 -25.26 18.97
N MET A 14 26.54 -24.78 20.20
CA MET A 14 25.51 -24.06 20.92
C MET A 14 25.24 -22.67 20.31
N LEU A 15 26.27 -21.97 19.84
CA LEU A 15 26.14 -20.69 19.12
C LEU A 15 25.48 -20.85 17.74
N ALA A 16 25.75 -21.95 17.02
CA ALA A 16 25.14 -22.22 15.73
C ALA A 16 23.63 -22.52 15.82
N GLY A 17 23.13 -22.98 16.98
CA GLY A 17 21.72 -23.28 17.22
C GLY A 17 20.82 -22.07 17.47
N VAL A 18 21.38 -20.85 17.63
CA VAL A 18 20.62 -19.62 17.98
C VAL A 18 20.41 -18.71 16.77
N VAL A 19 20.71 -19.16 15.55
CA VAL A 19 20.39 -18.39 14.34
C VAL A 19 18.88 -18.44 14.11
N GLN A 20 18.16 -17.49 14.71
CA GLN A 20 16.74 -17.25 14.42
C GLN A 20 16.64 -16.89 12.93
N ILE A 21 15.81 -17.62 12.19
CA ILE A 21 15.46 -17.27 10.80
C ILE A 21 14.68 -15.97 10.89
N SER A 22 15.33 -14.84 10.57
CA SER A 22 14.66 -13.55 10.50
C SER A 22 13.74 -13.56 9.28
N HIS A 23 12.45 -13.80 9.50
CA HIS A 23 11.44 -13.54 8.48
C HIS A 23 11.27 -12.03 8.34
N ALA A 24 12.03 -11.43 7.42
CA ALA A 24 11.70 -10.11 6.91
C ALA A 24 10.37 -10.21 6.17
N HIS A 25 9.25 -10.07 6.88
CA HIS A 25 7.93 -10.01 6.26
C HIS A 25 7.92 -8.84 5.28
N ARG A 26 7.57 -9.09 4.01
CA ARG A 26 7.40 -8.02 3.02
C ARG A 26 6.36 -7.04 3.56
N PHE A 27 6.69 -5.75 3.51
CA PHE A 27 5.86 -4.68 4.02
C PHE A 27 5.27 -3.93 2.83
N TYR A 28 3.93 -3.97 2.71
CA TYR A 28 3.16 -3.23 1.72
C TYR A 28 2.70 -1.92 2.35
N ALA A 29 2.87 -0.80 1.66
CA ALA A 29 2.46 0.50 2.18
C ALA A 29 1.87 1.42 1.13
N ALA A 30 0.90 2.20 1.57
CA ALA A 30 0.24 3.23 0.80
C ALA A 30 0.10 4.49 1.66
N PHE A 31 0.17 5.65 1.02
CA PHE A 31 -0.07 6.93 1.68
C PHE A 31 -1.33 7.54 1.12
N THR A 32 -2.19 8.06 2.01
CA THR A 32 -3.38 8.81 1.61
C THR A 32 -3.32 10.19 2.25
N GLN A 33 -3.43 11.22 1.43
CA GLN A 33 -3.57 12.60 1.87
C GLN A 33 -5.00 13.08 1.57
N ILE A 34 -5.63 13.69 2.57
CA ILE A 34 -6.96 14.29 2.46
C ILE A 34 -6.79 15.79 2.67
N SER A 35 -7.21 16.59 1.69
CA SER A 35 -7.08 18.04 1.70
C SER A 35 -8.46 18.69 1.64
N LEU A 36 -8.77 19.55 2.60
CA LEU A 36 -10.02 20.30 2.65
C LEU A 36 -9.83 21.63 1.92
N ARG A 37 -10.54 21.83 0.81
CA ARG A 37 -10.49 23.06 -0.02
C ARG A 37 -11.74 23.89 0.23
N ALA A 38 -11.74 24.68 1.31
CA ALA A 38 -12.88 25.55 1.64
C ALA A 38 -13.20 26.59 0.55
N ASP A 39 -12.18 27.05 -0.18
CA ASP A 39 -12.28 27.94 -1.33
C ASP A 39 -13.06 27.33 -2.50
N LYS A 40 -12.89 26.03 -2.71
CA LYS A 40 -13.52 25.28 -3.80
C LYS A 40 -14.74 24.46 -3.36
N GLN A 41 -15.04 24.41 -2.07
CA GLN A 41 -16.06 23.54 -1.48
C GLN A 41 -15.84 22.05 -1.84
N THR A 42 -14.59 21.60 -1.83
CA THR A 42 -14.22 20.21 -2.16
C THR A 42 -13.30 19.58 -1.12
N ILE A 43 -13.38 18.27 -1.00
CA ILE A 43 -12.38 17.41 -0.39
C ILE A 43 -11.58 16.77 -1.53
N GLU A 44 -10.28 16.99 -1.55
CA GLU A 44 -9.35 16.37 -2.50
C GLU A 44 -8.61 15.23 -1.78
N VAL A 45 -8.68 14.02 -2.33
CA VAL A 45 -8.01 12.83 -1.80
C VAL A 45 -6.93 12.38 -2.78
N THR A 46 -5.71 12.20 -2.30
CA THR A 46 -4.58 11.70 -3.09
C THR A 46 -4.04 10.44 -2.46
N HIS A 47 -4.01 9.35 -3.20
CA HIS A 47 -3.33 8.11 -2.81
C HIS A 47 -1.98 8.03 -3.54
N ARG A 48 -0.98 7.54 -2.82
CA ARG A 48 0.33 7.17 -3.36
C ARG A 48 0.61 5.72 -3.01
N LEU A 49 0.57 4.85 -4.00
CA LEU A 49 0.91 3.44 -3.90
C LEU A 49 2.33 3.25 -4.45
N PHE A 50 3.11 2.32 -3.91
CA PHE A 50 4.38 1.97 -4.54
C PHE A 50 4.14 1.13 -5.80
N THR A 51 4.85 1.45 -6.88
CA THR A 51 4.65 0.77 -8.18
C THR A 51 4.90 -0.73 -8.09
N HIS A 52 5.94 -1.16 -7.37
CA HIS A 52 6.22 -2.59 -7.16
C HIS A 52 5.09 -3.35 -6.44
N ASP A 53 4.35 -2.69 -5.54
CA ASP A 53 3.21 -3.29 -4.85
C ASP A 53 2.01 -3.43 -5.78
N VAL A 54 1.79 -2.43 -6.63
CA VAL A 54 0.77 -2.48 -7.69
C VAL A 54 1.10 -3.57 -8.70
N GLU A 55 2.36 -3.71 -9.12
CA GLU A 55 2.81 -4.78 -10.02
C GLU A 55 2.64 -6.17 -9.41
N ASP A 56 3.02 -6.35 -8.13
CA ASP A 56 2.80 -7.60 -7.40
C ASP A 56 1.29 -7.93 -7.34
N MET A 57 0.43 -6.93 -7.06
CA MET A 57 -1.03 -7.09 -7.08
C MET A 57 -1.55 -7.49 -8.48
N LEU A 58 -1.13 -6.80 -9.54
CA LEU A 58 -1.52 -7.10 -10.91
C LEU A 58 -1.10 -8.51 -11.31
N ARG A 59 0.11 -8.93 -10.93
CA ARG A 59 0.61 -10.28 -11.17
C ARG A 59 -0.23 -11.34 -10.46
N LEU A 60 -0.66 -11.07 -9.22
CA LEU A 60 -1.55 -11.98 -8.49
C LEU A 60 -2.94 -12.09 -9.13
N LYS A 61 -3.48 -10.98 -9.65
CA LYS A 61 -4.81 -10.96 -10.30
C LYS A 61 -4.80 -11.55 -11.72
N LEU A 62 -3.77 -11.28 -12.51
CA LEU A 62 -3.75 -11.55 -13.96
C LEU A 62 -2.69 -12.57 -14.40
N GLY A 63 -1.77 -12.95 -13.53
CA GLY A 63 -0.65 -13.86 -13.83
C GLY A 63 0.54 -13.17 -14.52
N ASN A 64 0.30 -12.40 -15.59
CA ASN A 64 1.33 -11.58 -16.25
C ASN A 64 0.88 -10.12 -16.40
N SER A 65 1.71 -9.18 -15.96
CA SER A 65 1.46 -7.73 -16.00
C SER A 65 2.42 -6.96 -16.91
N SER A 66 3.41 -7.63 -17.54
CA SER A 66 4.54 -6.96 -18.22
C SER A 66 4.19 -6.22 -19.52
N SER A 67 2.93 -6.23 -19.94
CA SER A 67 2.47 -5.63 -21.22
C SER A 67 1.15 -4.87 -21.09
N LEU A 68 0.74 -4.54 -19.86
CA LEU A 68 -0.50 -3.81 -19.63
C LEU A 68 -0.28 -2.31 -19.86
N THR A 69 -1.24 -1.68 -20.51
CA THR A 69 -1.33 -0.23 -20.63
C THR A 69 -1.99 0.38 -19.39
N ASP A 70 -1.77 1.67 -19.14
CA ASP A 70 -2.40 2.39 -18.02
C ASP A 70 -3.93 2.26 -18.04
N ALA A 71 -4.55 2.28 -19.23
CA ALA A 71 -5.98 2.10 -19.40
C ALA A 71 -6.50 0.70 -19.01
N GLU A 72 -5.65 -0.33 -19.09
CA GLU A 72 -5.95 -1.68 -18.63
C GLU A 72 -5.69 -1.85 -17.13
N ILE A 73 -4.71 -1.11 -16.59
CA ILE A 73 -4.34 -1.13 -15.16
C ILE A 73 -5.37 -0.35 -14.32
N GLU A 74 -5.80 0.82 -14.79
CA GLU A 74 -6.61 1.76 -14.04
C GLU A 74 -7.89 1.16 -13.45
N PRO A 75 -8.70 0.36 -14.17
CA PRO A 75 -9.90 -0.25 -13.61
C PRO A 75 -9.62 -1.19 -12.43
N ILE A 76 -8.48 -1.89 -12.46
CA ILE A 76 -8.07 -2.85 -11.44
C ILE A 76 -7.58 -2.12 -10.20
N VAL A 77 -6.78 -1.06 -10.39
CA VAL A 77 -6.32 -0.21 -9.29
C VAL A 77 -7.50 0.55 -8.68
N ARG A 78 -8.44 1.03 -9.50
CA ARG A 78 -9.68 1.67 -9.03
C ARG A 78 -10.49 0.74 -8.14
N GLU A 79 -10.74 -0.50 -8.58
CA GLU A 79 -11.42 -1.52 -7.77
C GLU A 79 -10.73 -1.73 -6.41
N PHE A 80 -9.40 -1.81 -6.41
CA PHE A 80 -8.61 -1.94 -5.18
C PHE A 80 -8.77 -0.73 -4.26
N VAL A 81 -8.66 0.50 -4.78
CA VAL A 81 -8.77 1.73 -3.98
C VAL A 81 -10.18 1.88 -3.41
N GLU A 82 -11.22 1.71 -4.23
CA GLU A 82 -12.62 1.88 -3.82
C GLU A 82 -13.08 0.83 -2.79
N SER A 83 -12.46 -0.35 -2.79
CA SER A 83 -12.70 -1.39 -1.77
C SER A 83 -11.88 -1.20 -0.50
N SER A 84 -10.76 -0.46 -0.58
CA SER A 84 -9.82 -0.27 0.54
C SER A 84 -10.00 1.05 1.28
N PHE A 85 -10.69 2.02 0.68
CA PHE A 85 -10.82 3.37 1.22
C PHE A 85 -12.23 3.94 1.05
N ALA A 86 -12.71 4.60 2.10
CA ALA A 86 -13.97 5.34 2.09
C ALA A 86 -13.91 6.50 3.10
N LEU A 87 -14.61 7.59 2.77
CA LEU A 87 -14.88 8.68 3.70
C LEU A 87 -16.34 8.63 4.15
N PHE A 88 -16.58 9.09 5.37
CA PHE A 88 -17.90 9.22 5.96
C PHE A 88 -18.05 10.61 6.57
N ASP A 89 -19.27 11.16 6.54
CA ASP A 89 -19.60 12.41 7.22
C ASP A 89 -19.71 12.22 8.74
N GLY A 90 -20.02 13.31 9.46
CA GLY A 90 -20.21 13.29 10.91
C GLY A 90 -21.40 12.45 11.38
N GLN A 91 -22.32 12.07 10.48
CA GLN A 91 -23.49 11.25 10.76
C GLN A 91 -23.29 9.78 10.34
N GLY A 92 -22.14 9.45 9.76
CA GLY A 92 -21.80 8.11 9.29
C GLY A 92 -22.32 7.77 7.89
N ASN A 93 -22.81 8.74 7.11
CA ASN A 93 -23.14 8.48 5.71
C ASN A 93 -21.86 8.47 4.87
N ARG A 94 -21.77 7.52 3.93
CA ARG A 94 -20.61 7.40 3.04
C ARG A 94 -20.59 8.56 2.05
N LEU A 95 -19.46 9.28 1.99
CA LEU A 95 -19.23 10.31 0.99
C LEU A 95 -18.87 9.66 -0.36
N PRO A 96 -19.55 10.02 -1.46
CA PRO A 96 -19.24 9.50 -2.78
C PRO A 96 -17.94 10.13 -3.29
N LEU A 97 -16.86 9.36 -3.29
CA LEU A 97 -15.59 9.76 -3.88
C LEU A 97 -15.65 9.57 -5.41
N VAL A 98 -15.48 10.65 -6.14
CA VAL A 98 -15.42 10.67 -7.60
C VAL A 98 -13.98 10.45 -8.04
N TRP A 99 -13.76 9.52 -8.97
CA TRP A 99 -12.46 9.29 -9.56
C TRP A 99 -12.08 10.41 -10.54
N VAL A 100 -10.97 11.09 -10.27
CA VAL A 100 -10.46 12.18 -11.11
C VAL A 100 -9.42 11.67 -12.11
N GLY A 101 -8.51 10.80 -11.66
CA GLY A 101 -7.48 10.24 -12.53
C GLY A 101 -6.43 9.42 -11.78
N MET A 102 -5.52 8.84 -12.58
CA MET A 102 -4.38 8.06 -12.12
C MET A 102 -3.15 8.41 -12.94
N GLU A 103 -2.00 8.49 -12.29
CA GLU A 103 -0.69 8.64 -12.92
C GLU A 103 0.18 7.45 -12.52
N TYR A 104 0.65 6.70 -13.50
CA TYR A 104 1.51 5.55 -13.29
C TYR A 104 2.98 5.96 -13.52
N GLU A 105 3.75 6.06 -12.44
CA GLU A 105 5.17 6.42 -12.50
C GLU A 105 6.07 5.24 -12.09
N ILE A 106 7.38 5.43 -12.25
CA ILE A 106 8.38 4.38 -11.98
C ILE A 106 8.34 3.91 -10.53
N ASP A 107 8.26 4.86 -9.58
CA ASP A 107 8.33 4.54 -8.15
C ASP A 107 6.96 4.51 -7.47
N ASN A 108 6.01 5.29 -7.98
CA ASN A 108 4.70 5.44 -7.39
C ASN A 108 3.57 5.44 -8.43
N VAL A 109 2.42 4.94 -8.01
CA VAL A 109 1.14 5.17 -8.68
C VAL A 109 0.34 6.17 -7.87
N HIS A 110 0.03 7.30 -8.48
CA HIS A 110 -0.78 8.36 -7.89
C HIS A 110 -2.24 8.20 -8.32
N ILE A 111 -3.16 8.30 -7.37
CA ILE A 111 -4.61 8.28 -7.61
C ILE A 111 -5.23 9.52 -7.01
N TYR A 112 -6.14 10.13 -7.76
CA TYR A 112 -6.84 11.35 -7.37
C TYR A 112 -8.34 11.07 -7.30
N GLN A 113 -8.93 11.37 -6.15
CA GLN A 113 -10.37 11.36 -5.95
C GLN A 113 -10.84 12.68 -5.35
N GLU A 114 -12.09 13.05 -5.59
CA GLU A 114 -12.68 14.24 -4.98
C GLU A 114 -14.12 13.99 -4.53
N THR A 115 -14.59 14.78 -3.57
CA THR A 115 -16.00 14.81 -3.20
C THR A 115 -16.37 16.21 -2.72
N PRO A 116 -17.62 16.67 -2.87
CA PRO A 116 -18.05 17.94 -2.29
C PRO A 116 -17.79 17.99 -0.78
N LEU A 117 -17.44 19.17 -0.28
CA LEU A 117 -17.34 19.40 1.16
C LEU A 117 -18.75 19.30 1.79
N PRO A 118 -18.96 18.46 2.82
CA PRO A 118 -20.22 18.44 3.55
C PRO A 118 -20.52 19.80 4.19
N GLU A 119 -21.79 20.21 4.18
CA GLU A 119 -22.22 21.51 4.75
C GLU A 119 -22.05 21.57 6.29
N ASP A 120 -21.89 20.42 6.93
CA ASP A 120 -21.85 20.22 8.37
C ASP A 120 -20.43 20.02 8.94
N LEU A 121 -19.37 20.36 8.19
CA LEU A 121 -18.01 20.38 8.75
C LEU A 121 -17.89 21.49 9.82
N PRO A 122 -17.36 21.19 11.02
CA PRO A 122 -17.22 22.17 12.11
C PRO A 122 -16.25 23.31 11.80
#